data_AF-A0A7D9KPM0-F1
#
_entry.id   AF-A0A7D9KPM0-F1
#
_cell.length_a   1.000
_cell.length_b   1.000
_cell.length_c   1.000
_cell.angle_alpha   90.00
_cell.angle_beta   90.00
_cell.angle_gamma   90.00
#
_symmetry.space_group_name_H-M   'P 1'
#
loop_
_entity.id
_entity.type
_entity.pdbx_description
1 polymer ?
#
loop_
_entity_poly.entity_id
_entity_poly.type
_entity_poly.pdbx_seq_one_letter_code
_entity_poly.pdbx_strand_id
1 'polypeptide(L)'
;MAANRSPLRCDNKICATFRVRDMPPVEAIAVVCKDIKNEIILGRQLLLKLKVLPRNFPNEIVAQVTNIKDTLEREFPETLSDLLPEKAMHGPPMKISLRDDVEAKPTRILTARQIPLARQCEADKLIEKALSNGIIER
;
A
#
# COMPACT_ATOMS: atom_id res chain seq x y z
N MET A 1 10.89 -1.47 -39.11
CA MET A 1 9.84 -0.42 -39.10
C MET A 1 9.48 -0.13 -37.66
N ALA A 2 9.38 1.13 -37.27
CA ALA A 2 8.91 1.53 -35.94
C ALA A 2 7.37 1.43 -35.86
N ALA A 3 6.82 1.43 -34.64
CA ALA A 3 5.38 1.28 -34.39
C ALA A 3 4.52 2.37 -35.05
N ASN A 4 5.11 3.53 -35.31
CA ASN A 4 4.54 4.68 -36.02
C ASN A 4 4.66 4.58 -37.56
N ARG A 5 5.03 3.41 -38.11
CA ARG A 5 5.27 3.16 -39.55
C ARG A 5 6.42 3.95 -40.17
N SER A 6 7.24 4.64 -39.38
CA SER A 6 8.47 5.26 -39.90
C SER A 6 9.59 4.22 -40.06
N PRO A 7 10.53 4.43 -41.01
CA PRO A 7 11.73 3.60 -41.08
C PRO A 7 12.59 3.85 -39.83
N LEU A 8 13.02 2.77 -39.18
CA LEU A 8 13.97 2.83 -38.07
C LEU A 8 15.37 2.88 -38.67
N ARG A 9 16.16 3.91 -38.38
CA ARG A 9 17.51 4.05 -38.95
C ARG A 9 18.50 3.27 -38.11
N CYS A 10 18.79 2.05 -38.54
CA CYS A 10 19.80 1.17 -37.96
C CYS A 10 21.18 1.53 -38.52
N ASP A 11 22.11 1.97 -37.67
CA ASP A 11 23.46 2.35 -38.09
C ASP A 11 24.43 1.18 -38.06
N ASN A 12 24.41 0.42 -36.96
CA ASN A 12 25.43 -0.58 -36.67
C ASN A 12 24.84 -1.80 -35.96
N LYS A 13 25.58 -2.90 -36.01
CA LYS A 13 25.31 -4.10 -35.22
C LYS A 13 26.50 -4.38 -34.31
N ILE A 14 26.22 -4.66 -33.05
CA ILE A 14 27.24 -5.03 -32.05
C ILE A 14 26.86 -6.37 -31.43
N CYS A 15 27.84 -7.19 -31.08
CA CYS A 15 27.59 -8.36 -30.24
C CYS A 15 27.61 -7.92 -28.79
N ALA A 16 26.57 -8.24 -28.03
CA ALA A 16 26.43 -7.89 -26.63
C ALA A 16 26.08 -9.13 -25.80
N THR A 17 26.68 -9.23 -24.62
CA THR A 17 26.47 -10.33 -23.68
C THR A 17 25.66 -9.84 -22.50
N PHE A 18 24.53 -10.48 -22.24
CA PHE A 18 23.60 -10.14 -21.17
C PHE A 18 23.68 -11.17 -20.05
N ARG A 19 23.77 -10.71 -18.80
CA ARG A 19 23.73 -11.57 -17.62
C ARG A 19 22.72 -11.04 -16.62
N VAL A 20 21.78 -11.89 -16.22
CA VAL A 20 20.88 -11.67 -15.08
C VAL A 20 21.41 -12.51 -13.92
N ARG A 21 21.25 -12.04 -12.68
CA ARG A 21 21.82 -12.64 -11.46
C ARG A 21 21.54 -14.16 -11.43
N ASP A 22 22.59 -14.93 -11.16
CA ASP A 22 22.59 -16.40 -11.07
C ASP A 22 22.26 -17.19 -12.35
N MET A 23 22.33 -16.54 -13.52
CA MET A 23 22.13 -17.18 -14.83
C MET A 23 23.39 -17.13 -15.70
N PRO A 24 23.58 -18.12 -16.60
CA PRO A 24 24.67 -18.09 -17.56
C PRO A 24 24.51 -16.89 -18.52
N PRO A 25 25.63 -16.33 -19.01
CA PRO A 25 25.60 -15.23 -19.97
C PRO A 25 24.89 -15.64 -21.26
N VAL A 26 24.09 -14.73 -21.82
CA VAL A 26 23.38 -14.92 -23.09
C VAL A 26 23.91 -13.91 -24.10
N GLU A 27 24.43 -14.40 -25.21
CA GLU A 27 24.90 -13.56 -26.31
C GLU A 27 23.75 -13.17 -27.24
N ALA A 28 23.74 -11.92 -27.68
CA ALA A 28 22.78 -11.42 -28.65
C ALA A 28 23.39 -10.31 -29.52
N ILE A 29 22.93 -10.24 -30.76
CA ILE A 29 23.26 -9.15 -31.67
C ILE A 29 22.35 -7.97 -31.36
N ALA A 30 22.90 -6.89 -30.84
CA ALA A 30 22.21 -5.62 -30.64
C ALA A 30 22.33 -4.75 -31.89
N VAL A 31 21.24 -4.08 -32.25
CA VAL A 31 21.19 -3.16 -33.39
C VAL A 31 21.15 -1.74 -32.83
N VAL A 32 22.17 -0.94 -33.17
CA VAL A 32 22.29 0.44 -32.72
C VAL A 32 21.48 1.33 -33.67
N CYS A 33 20.53 2.08 -33.10
CA CYS A 33 19.64 2.95 -33.84
C CYS A 33 19.80 4.39 -33.35
N LYS A 34 19.93 5.36 -34.26
CA LYS A 34 20.02 6.80 -33.90
C LYS A 34 18.75 7.32 -33.24
N ASP A 35 17.62 6.68 -33.56
CA ASP A 35 16.29 7.13 -33.17
C ASP A 35 15.93 6.75 -31.71
N ILE A 36 16.69 5.85 -31.08
CA ILE A 36 16.49 5.40 -29.69
C ILE A 36 17.66 5.90 -28.86
N LYS A 37 17.40 6.88 -27.96
CA LYS A 37 18.44 7.48 -27.12
C LYS A 37 18.32 6.97 -25.69
N ASN A 38 19.43 6.55 -25.11
CA ASN A 38 19.58 6.16 -23.70
C ASN A 38 18.76 4.93 -23.24
N GLU A 39 18.14 4.21 -24.17
CA GLU A 39 17.31 3.03 -23.86
C GLU A 39 17.83 1.79 -24.58
N ILE A 40 17.71 0.64 -23.93
CA ILE A 40 17.99 -0.67 -24.51
C ILE A 40 16.67 -1.42 -24.61
N ILE A 41 16.22 -1.67 -25.83
CA ILE A 41 15.02 -2.47 -26.08
C ILE A 41 15.43 -3.93 -26.21
N LEU A 42 14.99 -4.77 -25.27
CA LEU A 42 15.20 -6.21 -25.32
C LEU A 42 13.99 -6.89 -25.99
N GLY A 43 14.26 -7.67 -27.03
CA GLY A 43 13.22 -8.45 -27.70
C GLY A 43 12.69 -9.59 -26.83
N ARG A 44 11.43 -9.99 -27.06
CA ARG A 44 10.75 -11.09 -26.35
C ARG A 44 11.61 -12.36 -26.26
N GLN A 45 12.23 -12.78 -27.36
CA GLN A 45 13.05 -13.99 -27.39
C GLN A 45 14.26 -13.91 -26.45
N LEU A 46 14.87 -12.73 -26.33
CA LEU A 46 15.98 -12.51 -25.41
C LEU A 46 15.50 -12.53 -23.95
N LEU A 47 14.37 -11.90 -23.66
CA LEU A 47 13.75 -11.93 -22.34
C LEU A 47 13.34 -13.34 -21.89
N LEU A 48 12.87 -14.19 -22.82
CA LEU A 48 12.60 -15.61 -22.56
C LEU A 48 13.88 -16.40 -22.25
N LYS A 49 14.97 -16.16 -23.01
CA LYS A 49 16.28 -16.81 -22.76
C LYS A 49 16.87 -16.40 -21.43
N LEU A 50 16.72 -15.13 -21.06
CA LEU A 50 17.13 -14.60 -19.76
C LEU A 50 16.20 -15.04 -18.61
N LYS A 51 15.13 -15.79 -18.91
CA LYS A 51 14.07 -16.19 -17.97
C LYS A 51 13.43 -15.02 -17.20
N VAL A 52 13.48 -13.82 -17.77
CA VAL A 52 12.75 -12.64 -17.25
C VAL A 52 11.26 -12.79 -17.54
N LEU A 53 10.92 -13.43 -18.67
CA LEU A 53 9.54 -13.77 -19.03
C LEU A 53 9.32 -15.29 -19.03
N PRO A 54 8.14 -15.77 -18.61
CA PRO A 54 7.77 -17.17 -18.72
C PRO A 54 7.54 -17.57 -20.18
N ARG A 55 7.76 -18.84 -20.52
CA ARG A 55 7.62 -19.37 -21.90
C ARG A 55 6.23 -19.12 -22.49
N ASN A 56 5.21 -19.15 -21.64
CA ASN A 56 3.81 -18.98 -22.03
C ASN A 56 3.31 -17.53 -21.93
N PHE A 57 4.20 -16.53 -21.78
CA PHE A 57 3.83 -15.11 -21.80
C PHE A 57 3.14 -14.73 -23.14
N PRO A 58 1.99 -14.01 -23.11
CA PRO A 58 1.39 -13.30 -21.96
C PRO A 58 0.32 -14.08 -21.17
N ASN A 59 0.10 -15.36 -21.46
CA ASN A 59 -1.06 -16.11 -20.96
C ASN A 59 -0.90 -16.63 -19.52
N GLU A 60 0.34 -16.79 -19.04
CA GLU A 60 0.61 -17.03 -17.62
C GLU A 60 0.78 -15.69 -16.91
N ILE A 61 -0.31 -15.17 -16.35
CA ILE A 61 -0.21 -14.23 -15.21
C ILE A 61 0.24 -15.10 -14.04
N VAL A 62 1.49 -14.94 -13.61
CA VAL A 62 1.95 -15.57 -12.38
C VAL A 62 1.19 -14.90 -11.23
N ALA A 63 0.04 -15.46 -10.88
CA ALA A 63 -0.69 -15.11 -9.68
C ALA A 63 0.09 -15.62 -8.46
N GLN A 64 1.24 -15.01 -8.17
CA GLN A 64 1.79 -15.05 -6.83
C GLN A 64 1.06 -13.98 -6.00
N VAL A 65 -0.23 -14.21 -5.78
CA VAL A 65 -0.88 -13.68 -4.58
C VAL A 65 -0.66 -14.77 -3.54
N THR A 66 0.54 -14.82 -2.96
CA THR A 66 0.66 -15.40 -1.63
C THR A 66 -0.31 -14.64 -0.73
N ASN A 67 -0.95 -15.30 0.23
CA ASN A 67 -1.86 -14.65 1.19
C ASN A 67 -1.08 -13.68 2.08
N ILE A 68 -0.68 -12.53 1.52
CA ILE A 68 0.04 -11.46 2.19
C ILE A 68 -0.80 -10.95 3.37
N LYS A 69 -2.13 -11.01 3.24
CA LYS A 69 -3.08 -10.67 4.30
C LYS A 69 -2.81 -11.49 5.58
N ASP A 70 -2.73 -12.82 5.47
CA ASP A 70 -2.50 -13.70 6.63
C ASP A 70 -1.12 -13.46 7.25
N THR A 71 -0.11 -13.12 6.43
CA THR A 71 1.23 -12.77 6.92
C THR A 71 1.22 -11.45 7.67
N LEU A 72 0.57 -10.42 7.12
CA LEU A 72 0.49 -9.09 7.73
C LEU A 72 -0.35 -9.08 9.01
N GLU A 73 -1.46 -9.82 9.05
CA GLU A 73 -2.27 -9.97 10.27
C GLU A 73 -1.49 -10.65 11.40
N ARG A 74 -0.57 -11.57 11.07
CA ARG A 74 0.33 -12.19 12.05
C ARG A 74 1.48 -11.28 12.46
N GLU A 75 2.01 -10.49 11.54
CA GLU A 75 3.16 -9.61 11.79
C GLU A 75 2.76 -8.34 12.55
N PHE A 76 1.57 -7.80 12.28
CA PHE A 76 1.05 -6.57 12.88
C PHE A 76 -0.33 -6.76 13.52
N PRO A 77 -0.49 -7.71 14.46
CA PRO A 77 -1.80 -8.02 15.04
C PRO A 77 -2.38 -6.82 15.80
N GLU A 78 -1.54 -6.00 16.43
CA GLU A 78 -1.98 -4.83 17.19
C GLU A 78 -2.51 -3.69 16.30
N THR A 79 -1.96 -3.53 15.09
CA THR A 79 -2.35 -2.47 14.15
C THR A 79 -3.54 -2.88 13.29
N LEU A 80 -3.62 -4.17 12.96
CA LEU A 80 -4.63 -4.71 12.05
C LEU A 80 -5.80 -5.41 12.78
N SER A 81 -5.91 -5.28 14.11
CA SER A 81 -7.06 -5.81 14.84
C SER A 81 -8.29 -4.92 14.71
N ASP A 82 -9.47 -5.54 14.63
CA ASP A 82 -10.77 -4.83 14.68
C ASP A 82 -11.15 -4.41 16.11
N LEU A 83 -10.33 -4.73 17.11
CA LEU A 83 -10.57 -4.43 18.51
C LEU A 83 -9.85 -3.15 18.91
N LEU A 84 -10.53 -2.30 19.68
CA LEU A 84 -9.89 -1.15 20.31
C LEU A 84 -8.93 -1.62 21.43
N PRO A 85 -7.69 -1.12 21.47
CA PRO A 85 -6.78 -1.41 22.56
C PRO A 85 -7.32 -0.85 23.88
N GLU A 86 -7.07 -1.56 24.99
CA GLU A 86 -7.52 -1.14 26.32
C GLU A 86 -6.76 0.09 26.85
N LYS A 87 -5.55 0.34 26.33
CA LYS A 87 -4.68 1.45 26.75
C LYS A 87 -4.65 2.55 25.71
N ALA A 88 -4.67 3.79 26.18
CA ALA A 88 -4.41 4.96 25.34
C ALA A 88 -3.00 4.90 24.74
N MET A 89 -2.84 5.47 23.54
CA MET A 89 -1.53 5.60 22.91
C MET A 89 -0.60 6.44 23.78
N HIS A 90 0.70 6.13 23.74
CA HIS A 90 1.71 6.94 24.39
C HIS A 90 1.83 8.28 23.67
N GLY A 91 1.37 9.35 24.32
CA GLY A 91 1.43 10.71 23.79
C GLY A 91 1.10 11.73 24.88
N PRO A 92 1.45 13.01 24.66
CA PRO A 92 1.02 14.07 25.55
C PRO A 92 -0.51 14.17 25.53
N PRO A 93 -1.15 14.61 26.63
CA PRO A 93 -2.60 14.79 26.66
C PRO A 93 -3.03 15.79 25.59
N MET A 94 -4.18 15.53 24.95
CA MET A 94 -4.74 16.41 23.95
C MET A 94 -5.04 17.79 24.56
N LYS A 95 -4.61 18.87 23.89
CA LYS A 95 -4.89 20.24 24.29
C LYS A 95 -5.93 20.86 23.38
N ILE A 96 -7.05 21.31 23.94
CA ILE A 96 -8.07 22.08 23.24
C ILE A 96 -7.80 23.56 23.48
N SER A 97 -7.43 24.29 22.44
CA SER A 97 -7.25 25.75 22.51
C SER A 97 -8.53 26.45 22.08
N LEU A 98 -9.06 27.31 22.95
CA LEU A 98 -10.14 28.22 22.61
C LEU A 98 -9.56 29.53 22.06
N ARG A 99 -10.41 30.32 21.41
CA ARG A 99 -10.02 31.63 20.88
C ARG A 99 -9.67 32.58 22.03
N ASP A 100 -8.53 33.27 21.91
CA ASP A 100 -8.07 34.23 22.93
C ASP A 100 -8.77 35.59 22.82
N ASP A 101 -9.34 35.90 21.66
CA ASP A 101 -10.01 37.17 21.38
C ASP A 101 -11.46 37.22 21.91
N VAL A 102 -11.98 36.11 22.43
CA VAL A 102 -13.34 35.99 22.94
C VAL A 102 -13.32 35.31 24.30
N GLU A 103 -14.07 35.85 25.26
CA GLU A 103 -14.26 35.19 26.55
C GLU A 103 -15.01 33.86 26.36
N ALA A 104 -14.33 32.75 26.61
CA ALA A 104 -14.88 31.41 26.47
C ALA A 104 -15.92 31.10 27.56
N LYS A 105 -17.20 31.28 27.22
CA LYS A 105 -18.34 30.94 28.07
C LYS A 105 -19.17 29.84 27.43
N PRO A 106 -19.58 28.79 28.17
CA PRO A 106 -20.53 27.81 27.68
C PRO A 106 -21.81 28.50 27.19
N THR A 107 -22.14 28.33 25.91
CA THR A 107 -23.30 29.04 25.32
C THR A 107 -24.61 28.36 25.68
N ARG A 108 -24.61 27.03 25.83
CA ARG A 108 -25.80 26.22 26.16
C ARG A 108 -25.40 25.02 27.00
N ILE A 109 -26.11 24.80 28.10
CA ILE A 109 -26.04 23.57 28.89
C ILE A 109 -27.29 22.78 28.53
N LEU A 110 -27.10 21.65 27.85
CA LEU A 110 -28.17 20.77 27.42
C LEU A 110 -28.08 19.45 28.18
N THR A 111 -29.24 18.86 28.47
CA THR A 111 -29.32 17.50 29.00
C THR A 111 -29.50 16.51 27.84
N ALA A 112 -28.85 15.35 27.94
CA ALA A 112 -29.02 14.28 26.97
C ALA A 112 -30.48 13.77 27.01
N ARG A 113 -31.01 13.35 25.86
CA ARG A 113 -32.32 12.68 25.80
C ARG A 113 -32.24 11.33 26.50
N GLN A 114 -33.36 10.89 27.06
CA GLN A 114 -33.44 9.56 27.66
C GLN A 114 -33.20 8.46 26.62
N ILE A 115 -32.43 7.44 26.99
CA ILE A 115 -32.17 6.27 26.15
C ILE A 115 -33.44 5.42 26.06
N PRO A 116 -33.88 5.02 24.85
CA PRO A 116 -35.03 4.13 24.69
C PRO A 116 -34.91 2.85 25.52
N LEU A 117 -36.00 2.40 26.15
CA LEU A 117 -36.02 1.24 27.05
C LEU A 117 -35.33 0.00 26.46
N ALA A 118 -35.58 -0.29 25.18
CA ALA A 118 -35.00 -1.44 24.48
C ALA A 118 -33.46 -1.41 24.38
N ARG A 119 -32.82 -0.24 24.53
CA ARG A 119 -31.37 -0.05 24.41
C ARG A 119 -30.69 0.30 25.74
N GLN A 120 -31.43 0.37 26.85
CA GLN A 120 -30.85 0.75 28.14
C GLN A 120 -29.76 -0.22 28.57
N CYS A 121 -30.03 -1.53 28.53
CA CYS A 121 -29.06 -2.55 28.94
C CYS A 121 -27.75 -2.50 28.12
N GLU A 122 -27.84 -2.26 26.81
CA GLU A 122 -26.65 -2.13 25.95
C GLU A 122 -25.88 -0.85 26.25
N ALA A 123 -26.58 0.26 26.48
CA ALA A 123 -25.97 1.53 26.81
C ALA A 123 -25.28 1.50 28.18
N ASP A 124 -25.92 0.90 29.18
CA ASP A 124 -25.37 0.77 30.54
C ASP A 124 -24.08 -0.05 30.51
N LYS A 125 -24.05 -1.17 29.79
CA LYS A 125 -22.84 -1.98 29.58
C LYS A 125 -21.71 -1.19 28.91
N LEU A 126 -22.05 -0.34 27.94
CA LEU A 126 -21.06 0.49 27.25
C LEU A 126 -20.51 1.57 28.17
N ILE A 127 -21.36 2.21 28.98
CA ILE A 127 -20.95 3.20 29.99
C ILE A 127 -20.04 2.55 31.04
N GLU A 128 -20.39 1.38 31.56
CA GLU A 128 -19.56 0.62 32.50
C GLU A 128 -18.20 0.27 31.91
N LYS A 129 -18.16 -0.21 30.66
CA LYS A 129 -16.91 -0.50 29.94
C LYS A 129 -16.06 0.75 29.74
N ALA A 130 -16.69 1.89 29.42
CA ALA A 130 -15.97 3.14 29.22
C ALA A 130 -15.39 3.69 30.54
N LEU A 131 -16.11 3.52 31.66
CA LEU A 131 -15.64 3.85 33.00
C LEU A 131 -14.49 2.92 33.43
N SER A 132 -14.62 1.61 33.23
CA SER A 132 -13.55 0.65 33.58
C SER A 132 -12.27 0.88 32.79
N ASN A 133 -12.40 1.32 31.54
CA ASN A 133 -11.27 1.63 30.67
C ASN A 133 -10.70 3.05 30.90
N GLY A 134 -11.28 3.83 31.82
CA GLY A 134 -10.82 5.19 32.13
C GLY A 134 -11.01 6.20 30.98
N ILE A 135 -11.95 5.92 30.06
CA ILE A 135 -12.25 6.80 28.91
C ILE A 135 -13.09 8.00 29.36
N ILE A 136 -14.01 7.77 30.30
CA ILE A 136 -14.88 8.79 30.90
C ILE A 136 -14.77 8.74 32.43
N GLU A 137 -14.99 9.88 33.07
CA GLU A 137 -15.03 10.06 34.51
C GLU A 137 -16.39 10.69 34.92
N ARG A 138 -16.81 10.49 36.17
CA ARG A 138 -18.09 11.01 36.71
C ARG A 138 -17.94 12.38 37.33
#